data_AF-A0A7C8E9A8-F1
#
_entry.id   AF-A0A7C8E9A8-F1
#
_cell.length_a   1.000
_cell.length_b   1.000
_cell.length_c   1.000
_cell.angle_alpha   90.00
_cell.angle_beta   90.00
_cell.angle_gamma   90.00
#
_symmetry.space_group_name_H-M   'P 1'
#
loop_
_entity.id
_entity.type
_entity.pdbx_description
1 polymer ?
#
loop_
_entity_poly.entity_id
_entity_poly.type
_entity_poly.pdbx_seq_one_letter_code
_entity_poly.pdbx_strand_id
1 'polypeptide(L)' 'MQEDLDRIEDFEAKETKHSLPIGWLVLFWGLIIWGVYYLYAYTPAFSGWSQEKAYEESIKVGDKK' A
#
# COMPACT_ATOMS: atom_id res chain seq x y z
N MET A 1 -27.77 19.14 -15.47
CA MET A 1 -26.50 18.41 -15.68
C MET A 1 -25.33 19.37 -15.90
N GLN A 2 -25.27 20.19 -16.96
CA GLN A 2 -24.20 21.20 -17.09
C GLN A 2 -24.25 22.27 -15.99
N GLU A 3 -25.43 22.84 -15.75
CA GLU A 3 -25.64 23.83 -14.66
C GLU A 3 -25.38 23.27 -13.25
N ASP A 4 -25.50 21.94 -13.06
CA ASP A 4 -25.21 21.29 -11.79
C ASP A 4 -23.70 21.08 -11.58
N LEU A 5 -22.94 20.86 -12.66
CA LEU A 5 -21.48 20.76 -12.64
C LEU A 5 -20.83 22.12 -12.37
N ASP A 6 -21.36 23.20 -12.94
CA ASP A 6 -20.86 24.56 -12.71
C ASP A 6 -20.99 25.00 -11.24
N ARG A 7 -22.02 24.52 -10.54
CA ARG A 7 -22.23 24.78 -9.11
C ARG A 7 -21.34 23.95 -8.18
N ILE A 8 -20.71 22.88 -8.66
CA ILE A 8 -19.80 22.05 -7.84
C ILE A 8 -18.51 22.82 -7.53
N GLU A 9 -18.06 23.69 -8.44
CA GLU A 9 -16.87 24.53 -8.24
C GLU A 9 -17.03 25.54 -7.10
N ASP A 10 -18.27 25.94 -6.78
CA ASP A 10 -18.57 26.82 -5.63
C ASP A 10 -18.39 26.11 -4.28
N PHE A 11 -18.40 24.77 -4.26
CA PHE A 11 -18.18 23.96 -3.05
C PHE A 11 -16.72 23.49 -2.89
N GLU A 12 -15.85 23.76 -3.87
CA GLU A 12 -14.42 23.43 -3.74
C GLU A 12 -13.70 24.41 -2.80
N ALA A 13 -12.93 23.86 -1.86
CA ALA A 13 -11.99 24.63 -1.07
C ALA A 13 -10.84 25.11 -1.98
N LYS A 14 -10.95 26.35 -2.49
CA LYS A 14 -10.00 26.97 -3.44
C LYS A 14 -8.54 26.91 -2.98
N GLU A 15 -8.30 27.04 -1.67
CA GLU A 15 -6.96 27.01 -1.05
C GLU A 15 -6.27 25.64 -1.16
N THR A 16 -7.02 24.54 -1.22
CA THR A 16 -6.50 23.17 -1.32
C THR A 16 -6.72 22.54 -2.70
N LYS A 17 -7.18 23.31 -3.69
CA LYS A 17 -7.52 22.80 -5.03
C LYS A 17 -6.35 22.12 -5.74
N HIS A 18 -5.11 22.54 -5.44
CA HIS A 18 -3.89 22.03 -6.08
C HIS A 18 -2.97 21.24 -5.15
N SER A 19 -3.32 21.07 -3.86
CA SER A 19 -2.48 20.36 -2.90
C SER A 19 -3.04 18.96 -2.62
N LEU A 20 -2.16 17.96 -2.71
CA LEU A 20 -2.51 16.61 -2.27
C LEU A 20 -2.64 16.59 -0.74
N PRO A 21 -3.68 15.94 -0.18
CA PRO A 21 -3.79 15.77 1.26
C PRO A 21 -2.54 15.10 1.83
N ILE A 22 -2.03 15.61 2.96
CA ILE A 22 -0.81 15.07 3.58
C ILE A 22 -0.95 13.58 3.90
N GLY A 23 -2.13 13.14 4.35
CA GLY A 23 -2.41 11.72 4.58
C GLY A 23 -2.25 10.87 3.32
N TRP A 24 -2.59 11.41 2.14
CA TRP A 24 -2.41 10.73 0.86
C TRP A 24 -0.93 10.60 0.49
N LEU A 25 -0.15 11.67 0.73
CA LEU A 25 1.30 11.63 0.52
C LEU A 25 1.97 10.62 1.45
N VAL A 26 1.57 10.57 2.72
CA VAL A 26 2.09 9.58 3.68
C VAL A 26 1.75 8.15 3.24
N LEU A 27 0.51 7.90 2.82
CA LEU A 27 0.11 6.59 2.28
C LEU A 27 0.92 6.22 1.04
N PHE A 28 1.07 7.15 0.10
CA PHE A 28 1.82 6.94 -1.15
C PHE A 28 3.27 6.52 -0.87
N TRP A 29 3.98 7.29 -0.04
CA TRP A 29 5.36 6.96 0.33
C TRP A 29 5.45 5.70 1.19
N GLY A 30 4.48 5.48 2.08
CA GLY A 30 4.38 4.26 2.88
C GLY A 30 4.26 3.02 2.00
N LEU A 31 3.42 3.05 0.95
CA LEU A 31 3.28 1.95 0.00
C LEU A 31 4.54 1.72 -0.83
N ILE A 32 5.27 2.77 -1.21
CA ILE A 32 6.55 2.63 -1.90
C ILE A 32 7.58 1.93 -1.01
N ILE A 33 7.76 2.42 0.22
CA ILE A 33 8.71 1.83 1.19
C ILE A 33 8.32 0.39 1.50
N TRP A 34 7.03 0.14 1.74
CA TRP A 34 6.51 -1.19 2.00
C TRP A 34 6.72 -2.13 0.80
N GLY A 35 6.51 -1.65 -0.43
CA GLY A 35 6.74 -2.42 -1.64
C GLY A 35 8.21 -2.81 -1.82
N VAL A 36 9.14 -1.88 -1.57
CA VAL A 36 10.58 -2.16 -1.59
C VAL A 36 10.94 -3.20 -0.52
N TYR A 37 10.43 -3.02 0.70
CA TYR A 37 10.63 -4.00 1.78
C TYR A 37 10.07 -5.38 1.41
N TYR A 38 8.86 -5.44 0.86
CA TYR A 38 8.23 -6.70 0.44
C TYR A 38 9.06 -7.41 -0.62
N LEU A 39 9.50 -6.69 -1.65
CA LEU A 39 10.36 -7.27 -2.69
C LEU A 39 11.66 -7.81 -2.08
N TYR A 40 12.30 -7.07 -1.18
CA TYR A 40 13.52 -7.55 -0.51
C TYR A 40 13.25 -8.80 0.35
N ALA A 41 12.18 -8.78 1.15
CA ALA A 41 11.87 -9.84 2.10
C ALA A 41 11.35 -11.13 1.44
N TYR A 42 10.64 -11.03 0.31
CA TYR A 42 9.97 -12.16 -0.33
C TYR A 42 10.58 -12.56 -1.68
N THR A 43 11.67 -11.93 -2.11
CA THR A 43 12.47 -12.40 -3.24
C THR A 43 13.46 -13.47 -2.77
N PRO A 44 13.42 -14.71 -3.31
CA PRO A 44 14.30 -15.80 -2.88
C PRO A 44 15.79 -15.47 -2.95
N ALA A 45 16.21 -14.69 -3.94
CA ALA A 45 17.61 -14.31 -4.13
C ALA A 45 18.15 -13.36 -3.04
N PHE A 46 17.28 -12.63 -2.33
CA PHE A 46 17.71 -11.67 -1.30
C PHE A 46 17.56 -12.23 0.11
N SER A 47 16.44 -12.86 0.43
CA SER A 47 16.11 -13.31 1.79
C SER A 47 16.20 -14.82 2.00
N GLY A 48 16.37 -15.60 0.93
CA GLY A 48 16.27 -17.06 0.98
C GLY A 48 14.84 -17.57 1.23
N TRP A 49 13.84 -16.69 1.20
CA TRP A 49 12.44 -17.02 1.34
C TRP A 49 11.96 -17.90 0.18
N SER A 50 11.10 -18.86 0.48
CA SER A 50 10.42 -19.68 -0.52
C SER A 50 9.10 -20.19 0.06
N GLN A 51 8.12 -20.40 -0.82
CA GLN A 51 6.80 -20.91 -0.43
C GLN A 51 6.89 -22.31 0.21
N GLU A 52 7.76 -23.19 -0.31
CA GLU A 52 7.95 -24.55 0.20
C GLU A 52 8.44 -24.55 1.66
N LYS A 53 9.51 -23.78 1.96
CA LYS A 53 10.00 -23.65 3.34
C LYS A 53 8.94 -23.11 4.30
N ALA A 54 8.19 -22.09 3.86
CA ALA A 54 7.11 -21.51 4.67
C ALA A 54 6.00 -22.53 4.94
N TYR A 55 5.67 -23.37 3.95
CA TYR A 55 4.70 -24.45 4.11
C TYR A 55 5.20 -25.53 5.06
N GLU A 56 6.43 -26.02 4.90
CA GLU A 56 7.00 -27.00 5.81
C GLU A 56 7.04 -26.53 7.26
N GLU A 57 7.43 -25.28 7.50
CA GLU A 57 7.42 -24.69 8.84
C GLU A 57 6.01 -24.66 9.44
N SER A 58 5.00 -24.31 8.64
CA SER A 58 3.61 -24.29 9.09
C SER A 58 3.09 -25.66 9.54
N ILE A 59 3.47 -26.73 8.84
CA ILE A 59 3.12 -28.11 9.22
C ILE A 59 3.88 -28.50 10.49
N LYS A 60 5.18 -28.24 10.56
CA LYS A 60 6.01 -28.56 11.74
C LYS A 60 5.52 -27.86 13.01
N VAL A 61 4.98 -26.65 12.89
CA VAL A 61 4.36 -25.93 14.01
C VAL A 61 2.98 -26.50 14.35
N GLY A 62 2.22 -26.95 13.34
CA GLY A 62 0.93 -27.63 13.54
C GLY A 62 1.07 -28.97 14.26
N ASP A 63 2.10 -29.75 13.94
CA ASP A 63 2.39 -31.06 14.57
C ASP A 63 2.95 -30.95 16.00
N LYS A 64 3.44 -29.76 16.40
CA LYS A 64 3.97 -29.50 17.75
C LYS A 64 2.92 -28.99 18.74
N LYS A 65 1.66 -28.87 18.34
CA LYS A 65 0.52 -28.50 19.20
C LYS A 65 -0.30 -29.73 19.58
#